data_AF-A0A952NG09-F1
#
_entry.id   AF-A0A952NG09-F1
#
_cell.length_a   1.000
_cell.length_b   1.000
_cell.length_c   1.000
_cell.angle_alpha   90.00
_cell.angle_beta   90.00
_cell.angle_gamma   90.00
#
_symmetry.space_group_name_H-M   'P 1'
#
loop_
_entity.id
_entity.type
_entity.pdbx_description
1 polymer ?
#
loop_
_entity_poly.entity_id
_entity_poly.type
_entity_poly.pdbx_seq_one_letter_code
_entity_poly.pdbx_strand_id
1 'polypeptide(L)'
;MIFSFGLLATGLSLVFVDQDLALWFNEVHRESIRLAARSITNIALGEYWFGLAILIYVWSRWVRKNDNLRSWAVHLFAGLLGSGIILQILKWSFGRQRPHVGEAGDHLVFHPFQYHWHYLSMPSGHTQVLFSVATALVLLWPGGRWIFFGLAAALSFTRVMILQHYLSDVIAGAMVGFFGTLWVYAWLEKKVPKPRPLIGGSPKNR
;
A
#
# COMPACT_ATOMS: atom_id res chain seq x y z
N MET A 1 10.78 -7.58 -15.27
CA MET A 1 11.87 -6.61 -15.01
C MET A 1 11.60 -5.72 -13.80
N ILE A 2 10.50 -4.94 -13.77
CA ILE A 2 10.18 -4.03 -12.63
C ILE A 2 10.06 -4.76 -11.28
N PHE A 3 9.41 -5.94 -11.25
CA PHE A 3 9.29 -6.74 -10.02
C PHE A 3 10.65 -7.12 -9.43
N SER A 4 11.58 -7.59 -10.27
CA SER A 4 12.95 -7.97 -9.87
C SER A 4 13.73 -6.78 -9.32
N PHE A 5 13.57 -5.59 -9.92
CA PHE A 5 14.17 -4.36 -9.39
C PHE A 5 13.61 -4.00 -8.01
N GLY A 6 12.31 -4.20 -7.77
CA GLY A 6 11.72 -4.00 -6.45
C GLY A 6 12.30 -4.94 -5.39
N LEU A 7 12.50 -6.22 -5.73
CA LEU A 7 13.14 -7.19 -4.82
C LEU A 7 14.58 -6.79 -4.51
N LEU A 8 15.34 -6.42 -5.54
CA LEU A 8 16.71 -5.93 -5.38
C LEU A 8 16.75 -4.68 -4.50
N ALA A 9 15.88 -3.70 -4.74
CA ALA A 9 15.80 -2.47 -3.95
C ALA A 9 15.42 -2.76 -2.49
N THR A 10 14.54 -3.73 -2.25
CA THR A 10 14.19 -4.21 -0.90
C THR A 10 15.42 -4.79 -0.21
N GLY A 11 16.16 -5.67 -0.88
CA GLY A 11 17.38 -6.28 -0.33
C GLY A 11 18.49 -5.27 -0.08
N LEU A 12 18.74 -4.35 -1.01
CA LEU A 12 19.75 -3.30 -0.84
C LEU A 12 19.38 -2.35 0.30
N SER A 13 18.11 -1.95 0.42
CA SER A 13 17.66 -1.13 1.55
C SER A 13 17.83 -1.86 2.87
N LEU A 14 17.45 -3.14 2.92
CA LEU A 14 17.57 -3.96 4.11
C LEU A 14 19.00 -4.09 4.59
N VAL A 15 19.99 -4.15 3.71
CA VAL A 15 21.40 -4.32 4.09
C VAL A 15 22.11 -2.99 4.34
N PHE A 16 21.79 -1.94 3.58
CA PHE A 16 22.62 -0.73 3.54
C PHE A 16 21.94 0.55 4.01
N VAL A 17 20.60 0.56 4.16
CA VAL A 17 19.86 1.82 4.37
C VAL A 17 19.00 1.79 5.63
N ASP A 18 18.39 0.64 5.92
CA ASP A 18 17.38 0.53 6.97
C ASP A 18 17.92 0.93 8.35
N GLN A 19 19.15 0.52 8.69
CA GLN A 19 19.79 0.86 9.96
C GLN A 19 20.06 2.34 10.10
N ASP A 20 20.82 2.91 9.16
CA ASP A 20 21.24 4.31 9.19
C ASP A 20 20.04 5.25 9.21
N LEU A 21 19.01 4.93 8.42
CA LEU A 21 17.81 5.74 8.35
C LEU A 21 16.98 5.64 9.63
N ALA A 22 16.87 4.46 10.24
CA ALA A 22 16.20 4.29 11.52
C ALA A 22 16.92 5.04 12.65
N LEU A 23 18.26 4.95 12.71
CA LEU A 23 19.08 5.69 13.67
C LEU A 23 18.90 7.20 13.49
N TRP A 24 18.98 7.69 12.26
CA TRP A 24 18.81 9.11 11.96
C TRP A 24 17.45 9.65 12.41
N PHE A 25 16.34 8.96 12.10
CA PHE A 25 15.01 9.37 12.55
C PHE A 25 14.77 9.17 14.05
N ASN A 26 15.54 8.28 14.68
CA ASN A 26 15.54 8.14 16.14
C ASN A 26 16.21 9.35 16.79
N GLU A 27 17.34 9.82 16.27
CA GLU A 27 18.05 11.02 16.75
C GLU A 27 17.29 12.32 16.48
N VAL A 28 16.59 12.43 15.36
CA VAL A 28 15.78 13.60 15.02
C VAL A 28 14.50 13.61 15.90
N HIS A 29 14.65 14.13 17.12
CA HIS A 29 13.57 14.29 18.10
C HIS A 29 12.70 15.52 17.78
N ARG A 30 11.96 15.46 16.67
CA ARG A 30 10.96 16.49 16.33
C ARG A 30 9.55 15.92 16.49
N GLU A 31 8.99 16.11 17.67
CA GLU A 31 7.63 15.65 18.01
C GLU A 31 6.58 16.17 17.02
N SER A 32 6.70 17.42 16.59
CA SER A 32 5.82 18.04 15.59
C SER A 32 5.81 17.29 14.25
N ILE A 33 6.97 16.84 13.78
CA ILE A 33 7.10 16.05 12.55
C ILE A 33 6.43 14.68 12.74
N ARG A 34 6.62 14.05 13.91
CA ARG A 34 6.00 12.75 14.21
C ARG A 34 4.48 12.86 14.31
N LEU A 35 3.96 13.91 14.92
CA LEU A 35 2.51 14.16 15.01
C LEU A 35 1.91 14.43 13.63
N ALA A 36 2.52 15.30 12.84
CA ALA A 36 2.06 15.58 11.48
C ALA A 36 2.05 14.29 10.62
N ALA A 37 3.14 13.52 10.66
CA ALA A 37 3.25 12.24 9.94
C ALA A 37 2.21 11.21 10.40
N ARG A 38 1.92 11.12 11.71
CA ARG A 38 0.86 10.25 12.27
C ARG A 38 -0.53 10.66 11.81
N SER A 39 -0.84 11.94 11.79
CA SER A 39 -2.15 12.42 11.31
C SER A 39 -2.33 12.15 9.82
N ILE A 40 -1.28 12.41 9.03
CA ILE A 40 -1.30 12.19 7.58
C ILE A 40 -1.44 10.72 7.25
N THR A 41 -0.71 9.83 7.93
CA THR A 41 -0.72 8.40 7.59
C THR A 41 -2.05 7.72 7.91
N ASN A 42 -2.94 8.29 8.74
CA ASN A 42 -4.25 7.70 9.03
C ASN A 42 -5.12 7.54 7.78
N ILE A 43 -4.91 8.35 6.73
CA ILE A 43 -5.60 8.18 5.45
C ILE A 43 -5.30 6.81 4.80
N ALA A 44 -4.21 6.15 5.17
CA ALA A 44 -3.81 4.85 4.65
C ALA A 44 -4.35 3.67 5.48
N LEU A 45 -5.29 3.91 6.41
CA LEU A 45 -6.01 2.84 7.09
C LEU A 45 -6.97 2.14 6.12
N GLY A 46 -6.89 0.80 6.08
CA GLY A 46 -7.68 -0.01 5.15
C GLY A 46 -9.19 0.13 5.35
N GLU A 47 -9.64 0.29 6.61
CA GLU A 47 -11.06 0.45 6.95
C GLU A 47 -11.73 1.63 6.24
N TYR A 48 -11.03 2.76 6.07
CA TYR A 48 -11.57 3.92 5.36
C TYR A 48 -11.79 3.63 3.88
N TRP A 49 -10.83 2.94 3.24
CA TRP A 49 -10.92 2.61 1.82
C TRP A 49 -11.89 1.47 1.54
N PHE A 50 -12.02 0.49 2.43
CA PHE A 50 -13.08 -0.52 2.36
C PHE A 50 -14.46 0.11 2.52
N GLY A 51 -14.63 0.99 3.51
CA GLY A 51 -15.88 1.74 3.71
C GLY A 51 -16.23 2.59 2.48
N LEU A 52 -15.26 3.29 1.91
CA LEU A 52 -15.44 4.08 0.69
C LEU A 52 -15.84 3.20 -0.51
N ALA A 53 -15.18 2.06 -0.70
CA ALA A 53 -15.51 1.13 -1.78
C ALA A 53 -16.95 0.60 -1.65
N ILE A 54 -17.37 0.21 -0.44
CA ILE A 54 -18.74 -0.24 -0.16
C ILE A 54 -19.75 0.89 -0.42
N LEU A 55 -19.48 2.09 0.08
CA LEU A 55 -20.35 3.25 -0.11
C LEU A 55 -20.53 3.57 -1.59
N ILE A 56 -19.45 3.61 -2.36
CA ILE A 56 -19.48 3.88 -3.79
C ILE A 56 -20.20 2.76 -4.54
N TYR A 57 -20.03 1.49 -4.14
CA TYR A 57 -20.77 0.37 -4.70
C TYR A 57 -22.29 0.53 -4.49
N VAL A 58 -22.72 0.78 -3.25
CA VAL A 58 -24.15 0.96 -2.91
C VAL A 58 -24.74 2.15 -3.65
N TRP A 59 -24.05 3.30 -3.62
CA TRP A 59 -24.50 4.52 -4.28
C TRP A 59 -24.58 4.35 -5.81
N SER A 60 -23.57 3.72 -6.42
CA SER A 60 -23.57 3.46 -7.86
C SER A 60 -24.62 2.42 -8.28
N ARG A 61 -25.01 1.48 -7.41
CA ARG A 61 -26.03 0.45 -7.69
C ARG A 61 -27.46 0.97 -7.56
N TRP A 62 -27.74 1.80 -6.56
CA TRP A 62 -29.11 2.16 -6.17
C TRP A 62 -29.48 3.61 -6.45
N VAL A 63 -28.51 4.53 -6.45
CA VAL A 63 -28.77 5.97 -6.66
C VAL A 63 -28.40 6.38 -8.08
N ARG A 64 -27.12 6.28 -8.47
CA ARG A 64 -26.65 6.74 -9.79
C ARG A 64 -26.86 5.75 -10.92
N LYS A 65 -27.06 4.46 -10.60
CA LYS A 65 -27.13 3.35 -11.58
C LYS A 65 -25.98 3.40 -12.59
N ASN A 66 -24.76 3.66 -12.11
CA ASN A 66 -23.56 3.84 -12.94
C ASN A 66 -22.66 2.59 -12.87
N ASP A 67 -22.68 1.79 -13.93
CA ASP A 67 -21.92 0.54 -14.03
C ASP A 67 -20.41 0.75 -13.98
N ASN A 68 -19.92 1.88 -14.48
CA ASN A 68 -18.50 2.20 -14.50
C ASN A 68 -17.96 2.40 -13.08
N LEU A 69 -18.70 3.21 -12.30
CA LEU A 69 -18.33 3.50 -10.92
C LEU A 69 -18.50 2.26 -10.04
N ARG A 70 -19.51 1.43 -10.32
CA ARG A 70 -19.70 0.16 -9.63
C ARG A 70 -18.55 -0.81 -9.90
N SER A 71 -18.12 -0.94 -11.15
CA SER A 71 -16.95 -1.75 -11.50
C SER A 71 -15.70 -1.24 -10.78
N TRP A 72 -15.46 0.06 -10.78
CA TRP A 72 -14.32 0.64 -10.07
C TRP A 72 -14.33 0.34 -8.58
N ALA A 73 -15.49 0.46 -7.91
CA ALA A 73 -15.63 0.13 -6.50
C ALA A 73 -15.31 -1.34 -6.20
N VAL A 74 -15.76 -2.26 -7.06
CA VAL A 74 -15.44 -3.69 -6.94
C VAL A 74 -13.95 -3.94 -7.13
N HIS A 75 -13.29 -3.28 -8.09
CA HIS A 75 -11.85 -3.37 -8.28
C HIS A 75 -11.07 -2.80 -7.10
N LEU A 76 -11.48 -1.65 -6.55
CA LEU A 76 -10.86 -1.09 -5.34
C LEU A 76 -10.96 -2.08 -4.18
N PHE A 77 -12.16 -2.59 -3.90
CA PHE A 77 -12.41 -3.52 -2.80
C PHE A 77 -11.62 -4.83 -2.97
N ALA A 78 -11.72 -5.48 -4.13
CA ALA A 78 -11.03 -6.73 -4.39
C ALA A 78 -9.50 -6.56 -4.38
N GLY A 79 -9.01 -5.45 -4.94
CA GLY A 79 -7.59 -5.11 -4.94
C GLY A 79 -7.02 -4.97 -3.53
N LEU A 80 -7.72 -4.25 -2.66
CA LEU A 80 -7.36 -4.09 -1.24
C LEU A 80 -7.41 -5.42 -0.49
N LEU A 81 -8.49 -6.19 -0.65
CA LEU A 81 -8.66 -7.46 0.04
C LEU A 81 -7.61 -8.48 -0.38
N GLY A 82 -7.44 -8.71 -1.68
CA GLY A 82 -6.53 -9.74 -2.17
C GLY A 82 -5.06 -9.42 -1.91
N SER A 83 -4.64 -8.17 -2.12
CA SER A 83 -3.27 -7.76 -1.76
C SER A 83 -3.05 -7.71 -0.24
N GLY A 84 -4.08 -7.38 0.55
CA GLY A 84 -4.04 -7.44 2.01
C GLY A 84 -3.88 -8.87 2.54
N ILE A 85 -4.52 -9.87 1.93
CA ILE A 85 -4.31 -11.29 2.25
C ILE A 85 -2.87 -11.70 1.96
N ILE A 86 -2.33 -11.35 0.79
CA ILE A 86 -0.92 -11.62 0.43
C ILE A 86 0.02 -10.97 1.46
N LEU A 87 -0.24 -9.71 1.81
CA LEU A 87 0.54 -8.99 2.81
C LEU A 87 0.51 -9.69 4.17
N GLN A 88 -0.64 -10.17 4.61
CA GLN A 88 -0.78 -10.79 5.92
C GLN A 88 -0.01 -12.12 6.00
N ILE A 89 -0.05 -12.92 4.94
CA ILE A 89 0.75 -14.15 4.82
C ILE A 89 2.24 -13.81 4.93
N LEU A 90 2.71 -12.84 4.13
CA LEU A 90 4.11 -12.42 4.15
C LEU A 90 4.54 -11.87 5.51
N LYS A 91 3.68 -11.10 6.18
CA LYS A 91 3.94 -10.57 7.52
C LYS A 91 4.21 -11.68 8.52
N TRP A 92 3.37 -12.72 8.53
CA TRP A 92 3.58 -13.87 9.40
C TRP A 92 4.80 -14.69 9.01
N SER A 93 5.11 -14.83 7.72
CA SER A 93 6.30 -15.56 7.27
C SER A 93 7.60 -14.87 7.67
N PHE A 94 7.70 -13.55 7.57
CA PHE A 94 8.92 -12.81 7.93
C PHE A 94 9.04 -12.58 9.43
N GLY A 95 7.98 -12.10 10.08
CA GLY A 95 8.04 -11.84 11.52
C GLY A 95 9.07 -10.77 11.92
N ARG A 96 9.31 -9.78 11.07
CA ARG A 96 10.33 -8.75 11.29
C ARG A 96 9.97 -7.79 12.41
N GLN A 97 10.91 -7.55 13.32
CA GLN A 97 10.81 -6.55 14.38
C GLN A 97 10.66 -5.13 13.81
N ARG A 98 9.89 -4.26 14.50
CA ARG A 98 9.75 -2.84 14.13
C ARG A 98 10.91 -1.99 14.66
N PRO A 99 11.24 -0.84 14.01
CA PRO A 99 12.36 0.02 14.41
C PRO A 99 12.32 0.54 15.84
N HIS A 100 11.13 0.76 16.41
CA HIS A 100 10.98 1.27 17.77
C HIS A 100 11.07 0.20 18.87
N VAL A 101 11.30 -1.08 18.53
CA VAL A 101 11.38 -2.19 19.49
C VAL A 101 12.84 -2.61 19.64
N GLY A 102 13.29 -2.79 20.88
CA GLY A 102 14.65 -3.23 21.18
C GLY A 102 15.65 -2.07 21.24
N GLU A 103 16.94 -2.40 21.18
CA GLU A 103 17.99 -1.39 21.02
C GLU A 103 17.91 -0.78 19.62
N ALA A 104 18.01 0.55 19.54
CA ALA A 104 17.95 1.27 18.29
C ALA A 104 19.06 0.76 17.34
N GLY A 105 18.68 0.18 16.20
CA GLY A 105 19.60 -0.20 15.13
C GLY A 105 19.65 -1.70 14.80
N ASP A 106 19.07 -2.59 15.60
CA ASP A 106 19.01 -4.02 15.26
C ASP A 106 17.87 -4.31 14.25
N HIS A 107 18.15 -4.03 12.98
CA HIS A 107 17.17 -4.06 11.89
C HIS A 107 17.02 -5.44 11.21
N LEU A 108 17.88 -6.40 11.56
CA LEU A 108 17.93 -7.76 11.00
C LEU A 108 17.35 -8.82 11.93
N VAL A 109 16.45 -8.41 12.83
CA VAL A 109 15.75 -9.31 13.75
C VAL A 109 14.45 -9.81 13.14
N PHE A 110 14.38 -11.12 12.93
CA PHE A 110 13.22 -11.81 12.37
C PHE A 110 12.77 -12.95 13.29
N HIS A 111 11.48 -12.98 13.56
CA HIS A 111 10.82 -14.04 14.33
C HIS A 111 9.63 -14.59 13.52
N PRO A 112 9.89 -15.47 12.54
CA PRO A 112 8.84 -16.08 11.73
C PRO A 112 7.72 -16.67 12.59
N PHE A 113 6.49 -16.53 12.10
CA PHE A 113 5.26 -17.01 12.74
C PHE A 113 4.94 -16.35 14.10
N GLN A 114 5.50 -15.18 14.36
CA GLN A 114 5.02 -14.30 15.42
C GLN A 114 3.74 -13.57 15.00
N TYR A 115 2.88 -13.28 15.98
CA TYR A 115 1.60 -12.61 15.77
C TYR A 115 1.51 -11.24 16.45
N HIS A 116 2.47 -10.91 17.32
CA HIS A 116 2.48 -9.64 18.01
C HIS A 116 2.87 -8.51 17.06
N TRP A 117 2.15 -7.38 17.11
CA TRP A 117 2.29 -6.28 16.15
C TRP A 117 3.70 -5.69 16.06
N HIS A 118 4.46 -5.77 17.16
CA HIS A 118 5.88 -5.42 17.27
C HIS A 118 6.81 -6.20 16.32
N TYR A 119 6.43 -7.43 15.95
CA TYR A 119 7.18 -8.32 15.06
C TYR A 119 6.51 -8.48 13.70
N LEU A 120 5.58 -7.60 13.36
CA LEU A 120 4.90 -7.60 12.06
C LEU A 120 5.23 -6.31 11.31
N SER A 121 6.52 -5.99 11.17
CA SER A 121 6.96 -4.81 10.41
C SER A 121 6.85 -5.04 8.90
N MET A 122 7.56 -6.05 8.38
CA MET A 122 7.68 -6.32 6.96
C MET A 122 6.54 -7.22 6.45
N PRO A 123 5.90 -6.94 5.29
CA PRO A 123 5.88 -5.67 4.56
C PRO A 123 4.92 -4.64 5.17
N SER A 124 5.04 -3.36 4.81
CA SER A 124 4.21 -2.27 5.36
C SER A 124 2.75 -2.30 4.86
N GLY A 125 1.78 -2.39 5.80
CA GLY A 125 0.34 -2.43 5.50
C GLY A 125 -0.22 -1.11 4.96
N HIS A 126 0.18 0.02 5.56
CA HIS A 126 -0.26 1.35 5.08
C HIS A 126 0.21 1.60 3.64
N THR A 127 1.44 1.18 3.34
CA THR A 127 1.99 1.30 1.99
C THR A 127 1.24 0.41 1.01
N GLN A 128 0.92 -0.84 1.38
CA GLN A 128 0.11 -1.70 0.52
C GLN A 128 -1.23 -1.04 0.17
N VAL A 129 -1.94 -0.48 1.16
CA VAL A 129 -3.20 0.23 0.92
C VAL A 129 -3.01 1.39 -0.05
N LEU A 130 -2.02 2.26 0.17
CA LEU A 130 -1.74 3.41 -0.68
C LEU A 130 -1.43 3.02 -2.13
N PHE A 131 -0.61 1.98 -2.34
CA PHE A 131 -0.28 1.51 -3.68
C PHE A 131 -1.44 0.76 -4.36
N SER A 132 -2.26 0.02 -3.60
CA SER A 132 -3.49 -0.58 -4.12
C SER A 132 -4.51 0.47 -4.56
N VAL A 133 -4.69 1.53 -3.75
CA VAL A 133 -5.56 2.67 -4.08
C VAL A 133 -5.03 3.42 -5.30
N ALA A 134 -3.73 3.72 -5.36
CA ALA A 134 -3.12 4.37 -6.52
C ALA A 134 -3.34 3.52 -7.80
N THR A 135 -3.18 2.20 -7.70
CA THR A 135 -3.44 1.26 -8.80
C THR A 135 -4.91 1.31 -9.25
N ALA A 136 -5.86 1.37 -8.31
CA ALA A 136 -7.28 1.52 -8.62
C ALA A 136 -7.58 2.87 -9.29
N LEU A 137 -6.98 3.97 -8.82
CA LEU A 137 -7.17 5.31 -9.41
C LEU A 137 -6.65 5.40 -10.84
N VAL A 138 -5.54 4.73 -11.15
CA VAL A 138 -5.00 4.63 -12.52
C VAL A 138 -6.00 4.01 -13.50
N LEU A 139 -6.92 3.15 -13.05
CA LEU A 139 -7.98 2.62 -13.92
C LEU A 139 -8.96 3.72 -14.40
N LEU A 140 -9.21 4.74 -13.56
CA LEU A 140 -10.07 5.88 -13.92
C LEU A 140 -9.31 6.94 -14.70
N TRP A 141 -8.05 7.19 -14.36
CA TRP A 141 -7.24 8.20 -15.04
C TRP A 141 -5.80 7.70 -15.23
N PRO A 142 -5.53 7.00 -16.36
CA PRO A 142 -4.20 6.46 -16.65
C PRO A 142 -3.10 7.52 -16.74
N GLY A 143 -3.45 8.73 -17.21
CA GLY A 143 -2.54 9.87 -17.30
C GLY A 143 -2.04 10.36 -15.93
N GLY A 144 -2.80 10.12 -14.85
CA GLY A 144 -2.45 10.51 -13.49
C GLY A 144 -1.47 9.58 -12.77
N ARG A 145 -0.98 8.51 -13.41
CA ARG A 145 -0.17 7.45 -12.76
C ARG A 145 1.01 7.97 -11.93
N TRP A 146 1.75 8.94 -12.45
CA TRP A 146 2.93 9.48 -11.75
C TRP A 146 2.54 10.28 -10.51
N ILE A 147 1.42 10.99 -10.56
CA ILE A 147 0.86 11.73 -9.43
C ILE A 147 0.42 10.73 -8.36
N PHE A 148 -0.37 9.72 -8.72
CA PHE A 148 -0.90 8.76 -7.75
C PHE A 148 0.19 7.94 -7.06
N PHE A 149 1.17 7.41 -7.82
CA PHE A 149 2.28 6.67 -7.23
C PHE A 149 3.28 7.56 -6.50
N GLY A 150 3.49 8.81 -6.96
CA GLY A 150 4.31 9.79 -6.25
C GLY A 150 3.72 10.15 -4.89
N LEU A 151 2.41 10.40 -4.83
CA LEU A 151 1.69 10.65 -3.57
C LEU A 151 1.72 9.41 -2.66
N ALA A 152 1.48 8.23 -3.21
CA ALA A 152 1.57 6.97 -2.44
C ALA A 152 2.97 6.80 -1.84
N ALA A 153 4.03 7.04 -2.61
CA ALA A 153 5.41 6.96 -2.11
C ALA A 153 5.70 8.00 -1.01
N ALA A 154 5.29 9.25 -1.21
CA ALA A 154 5.47 10.32 -0.21
C ALA A 154 4.74 10.02 1.11
N LEU A 155 3.48 9.57 1.02
CA LEU A 155 2.68 9.19 2.18
C LEU A 155 3.27 7.95 2.86
N SER A 156 3.75 6.97 2.11
CA SER A 156 4.42 5.78 2.64
C SER A 156 5.72 6.10 3.37
N PHE A 157 6.48 7.08 2.89
CA PHE A 157 7.73 7.48 3.55
C PHE A 157 7.50 8.01 4.97
N THR A 158 6.32 8.59 5.26
CA THR A 158 5.97 9.01 6.62
C THR A 158 6.06 7.88 7.64
N ARG A 159 5.90 6.61 7.23
CA ARG A 159 6.02 5.44 8.11
C ARG A 159 7.43 5.22 8.63
N VAL A 160 8.43 5.55 7.81
CA VAL A 160 9.85 5.52 8.16
C VAL A 160 10.15 6.65 9.14
N MET A 161 9.64 7.85 8.86
CA MET A 161 9.82 9.04 9.71
C MET A 161 9.31 8.85 11.15
N ILE A 162 8.27 8.03 11.33
CA ILE A 162 7.68 7.73 12.65
C ILE A 162 8.17 6.41 13.26
N LEU A 163 9.22 5.80 12.69
CA LEU A 163 9.85 4.57 13.18
C LEU A 163 8.89 3.38 13.31
N GLN A 164 7.84 3.35 12.47
CA GLN A 164 6.88 2.25 12.45
C GLN A 164 7.29 1.14 11.48
N HIS A 165 8.11 1.47 10.49
CA HIS A 165 8.59 0.58 9.45
C HIS A 165 9.97 1.02 8.97
N TYR A 166 10.80 0.05 8.57
CA TYR A 166 12.02 0.32 7.84
C TYR A 166 11.70 0.67 6.38
N LEU A 167 12.67 1.22 5.64
CA LEU A 167 12.48 1.59 4.23
C LEU A 167 12.23 0.35 3.36
N SER A 168 12.93 -0.76 3.60
CA SER A 168 12.67 -2.00 2.87
C SER A 168 11.27 -2.57 3.12
N ASP A 169 10.68 -2.36 4.31
CA ASP A 169 9.28 -2.73 4.59
C ASP A 169 8.31 -1.92 3.71
N VAL A 170 8.63 -0.65 3.49
CA VAL A 170 7.88 0.25 2.60
C VAL A 170 8.05 -0.20 1.14
N ILE A 171 9.25 -0.50 0.66
CA ILE A 171 9.44 -0.98 -0.71
C ILE A 171 8.68 -2.29 -0.94
N ALA A 172 8.79 -3.25 -0.01
CA ALA A 172 8.07 -4.51 -0.08
C ALA A 172 6.54 -4.30 -0.01
N GLY A 173 6.05 -3.39 0.83
CA GLY A 173 4.63 -3.02 0.90
C GLY A 173 4.12 -2.44 -0.42
N ALA A 174 4.91 -1.59 -1.08
CA ALA A 174 4.57 -1.02 -2.37
C ALA A 174 4.48 -2.09 -3.45
N MET A 175 5.40 -3.06 -3.44
CA MET A 175 5.35 -4.20 -4.35
C MET A 175 4.10 -5.04 -4.14
N VAL A 176 3.74 -5.36 -2.90
CA VAL A 176 2.52 -6.14 -2.60
C VAL A 176 1.26 -5.35 -3.01
N GLY A 177 1.21 -4.07 -2.69
CA GLY A 177 0.09 -3.20 -3.07
C GLY A 177 -0.08 -3.05 -4.58
N PHE A 178 1.01 -2.91 -5.34
CA PHE A 178 0.94 -2.79 -6.79
C PHE A 178 0.74 -4.14 -7.48
N PHE A 179 1.68 -5.07 -7.33
CA PHE A 179 1.65 -6.35 -8.05
C PHE A 179 0.56 -7.29 -7.53
N GLY A 180 0.32 -7.33 -6.21
CA GLY A 180 -0.77 -8.12 -5.64
C GLY A 180 -2.13 -7.64 -6.15
N THR A 181 -2.34 -6.33 -6.23
CA THR A 181 -3.58 -5.77 -6.81
C THR A 181 -3.70 -6.07 -8.30
N LEU A 182 -2.62 -5.94 -9.09
CA LEU A 182 -2.65 -6.32 -10.51
C LEU A 182 -2.95 -7.80 -10.72
N TRP A 183 -2.42 -8.68 -9.88
CA TRP A 183 -2.71 -10.11 -9.93
C TRP A 183 -4.19 -10.40 -9.65
N VAL A 184 -4.78 -9.73 -8.65
CA VAL A 184 -6.22 -9.81 -8.38
C VAL A 184 -7.03 -9.31 -9.57
N TYR A 185 -6.62 -8.20 -10.22
CA TYR A 185 -7.33 -7.65 -11.37
C TYR A 185 -7.33 -8.62 -12.55
N ALA A 186 -6.19 -9.23 -12.86
CA ALA A 186 -6.08 -10.22 -13.91
C ALA A 186 -7.04 -11.42 -13.72
N TRP A 187 -7.32 -11.81 -12.47
CA TRP A 187 -8.34 -12.82 -12.16
C TRP A 187 -9.76 -12.26 -12.22
N LEU A 188 -9.97 -11.07 -11.66
CA LEU A 188 -11.28 -10.42 -11.53
C LEU A 188 -11.88 -10.02 -12.88
N GLU A 189 -11.05 -9.62 -13.84
CA GLU A 189 -11.45 -9.19 -15.19
C GLU A 189 -12.24 -10.26 -15.95
N LYS A 190 -12.06 -11.54 -15.60
CA LYS A 190 -12.84 -12.66 -16.14
C LYS A 190 -14.32 -12.60 -15.74
N LYS A 191 -14.65 -11.87 -14.67
CA LYS A 191 -15.98 -11.78 -14.05
C LYS A 191 -16.55 -10.36 -14.06
N VAL A 192 -15.69 -9.36 -13.86
CA VAL A 192 -16.07 -7.95 -13.77
C VAL A 192 -15.13 -7.14 -14.67
N PRO A 193 -15.62 -6.58 -15.80
CA PRO A 193 -14.78 -5.78 -16.69
C PRO A 193 -14.24 -4.55 -15.98
N LYS A 194 -13.00 -4.16 -16.27
CA LYS A 194 -12.40 -2.90 -15.78
C LYS A 194 -13.29 -1.69 -16.08
N PRO A 195 -13.30 -0.67 -15.20
CA PRO A 195 -13.97 0.58 -15.50
C PRO A 195 -13.29 1.25 -16.71
N ARG A 196 -14.10 1.94 -17.51
CA ARG A 196 -13.64 2.84 -18.57
C ARG A 196 -12.97 4.07 -17.95
N PRO A 197 -11.82 4.51 -18.48
CA PRO A 197 -11.20 5.76 -18.07
C PRO A 197 -12.17 6.95 -18.20
N LEU A 198 -12.14 7.85 -17.22
CA LEU A 198 -12.94 9.08 -17.20
C LEU A 198 -12.42 10.13 -18.18
N ILE A 199 -11.11 10.12 -18.44
CA ILE A 199 -10.42 11.05 -19.35
C ILE A 199 -9.69 10.22 -20.41
N GLY A 200 -9.93 10.52 -21.68
CA GLY A 200 -9.27 9.86 -22.81
C GLY A 200 -9.86 8.49 -23.22
N GLY A 201 -10.98 8.08 -22.63
CA GLY A 201 -11.72 6.89 -23.09
C GLY A 201 -12.66 7.24 -24.25
N SER A 202 -12.42 6.68 -25.44
CA SER A 202 -13.40 6.72 -26.53
C SER A 202 -14.73 6.13 -26.02
N PRO A 203 -15.88 6.81 -26.20
CA PRO A 203 -17.16 6.16 -26.05
C PRO A 203 -17.25 5.06 -27.11
N LYS A 204 -17.42 3.80 -26.68
CA LYS A 204 -17.91 2.77 -27.60
C LYS A 204 -19.27 3.25 -28.09
N ASN A 205 -19.35 3.61 -29.38
CA ASN A 205 -20.61 3.80 -30.09
C ASN A 205 -21.53 2.62 -29.74
N ARG A 206 -22.66 2.93 -29.10
CA ARG A 206 -23.78 2.02 -28.94
C ARG A 206 -24.77 2.32 -30.04
#